data_AF-A0A7L1WAF0-F1
#
_entry.id   AF-A0A7L1WAF0-F1
#
_cell.length_a   1.000
_cell.length_b   1.000
_cell.length_c   1.000
_cell.angle_alpha   90.00
_cell.angle_beta   90.00
_cell.angle_gamma   90.00
#
_symmetry.space_group_name_H-M   'P 1'
#
loop_
_entity.id
_entity.type
_entity.pdbx_description
1 polymer ?
#
loop_
_entity_poly.entity_id
_entity_poly.type
_entity_poly.pdbx_seq_one_letter_code
_entity_poly.pdbx_strand_id
1 'polypeptide(L)' 'QLNLNSIRRCLLISYDSESQHLEFRHYSVQVVPVGLSRGIRKILQEKFPNLSRLEDVSELL' A
#
# COMPACT_ATOMS: atom_id res chain seq x y z
N GLN A 1 22.04 7.88 -1.96
CA GLN A 1 20.92 8.51 -1.22
C GLN A 1 19.61 7.90 -1.72
N LEU A 2 18.67 7.56 -0.84
CA LEU A 2 17.41 6.91 -1.23
C LEU A 2 16.43 7.93 -1.83
N ASN A 3 15.83 7.61 -2.98
CA ASN A 3 14.78 8.41 -3.57
C ASN A 3 13.43 8.06 -2.93
N LEU A 4 12.89 8.95 -2.11
CA LEU A 4 11.60 8.70 -1.43
C LEU A 4 10.43 8.58 -2.43
N ASN A 5 10.51 9.26 -3.57
CA ASN A 5 9.45 9.22 -4.59
C ASN A 5 9.36 7.86 -5.31
N SER A 6 10.37 6.99 -5.19
CA SER A 6 10.29 5.63 -5.74
C SER A 6 9.67 4.61 -4.79
N ILE A 7 9.40 4.98 -3.53
CA ILE A 7 8.83 4.05 -2.55
C ILE A 7 7.32 3.94 -2.79
N ARG A 8 6.87 2.74 -3.17
CA ARG A 8 5.45 2.45 -3.41
C ARG A 8 4.87 1.42 -2.45
N ARG A 9 5.70 0.74 -1.64
CA ARG A 9 5.28 -0.36 -0.78
C ARG A 9 6.10 -0.41 0.51
N CYS A 10 5.51 -0.94 1.57
CA CYS A 10 6.20 -1.23 2.82
C CYS A 10 5.75 -2.58 3.40
N LEU A 11 6.62 -3.19 4.22
CA LEU A 11 6.36 -4.43 4.91
C LEU A 11 6.37 -4.18 6.41
N LEU A 12 5.28 -4.51 7.07
CA LEU A 12 5.20 -4.56 8.53
C LEU A 12 5.43 -6.00 8.95
N ILE A 13 6.41 -6.21 9.82
CA ILE A 13 6.72 -7.50 10.43
C ILE A 13 6.33 -7.39 11.90
N SER A 14 5.48 -8.30 12.37
CA SER A 14 5.07 -8.40 13.77
C SER A 14 5.44 -9.77 14.30
N TYR A 15 6.09 -9.82 15.46
CA TYR A 15 6.41 -11.06 16.14
C TYR A 15 5.46 -11.25 17.30
N ASP A 16 4.82 -12.40 17.37
CA ASP A 16 4.05 -12.84 18.52
C ASP A 16 4.91 -13.76 19.39
N SER A 17 5.21 -13.33 20.62
CA SER A 17 6.02 -14.10 21.56
C SER A 17 5.31 -15.33 22.14
N GLU A 18 3.98 -15.36 22.14
CA GLU A 18 3.24 -16.52 22.67
C GLU A 18 3.24 -17.67 21.64
N SER A 19 2.84 -17.38 20.41
CA SER A 19 2.82 -18.39 19.34
C SER A 19 4.16 -18.57 18.62
N GLN A 20 5.16 -17.72 18.90
CA GLN A 20 6.48 -17.72 18.26
C GLN A 20 6.42 -17.47 16.74
N HIS A 21 5.33 -16.90 16.22
CA HIS A 21 5.16 -16.64 14.80
C HIS A 21 5.55 -15.22 14.39
N LEU A 22 6.01 -15.10 13.14
CA LEU A 22 6.19 -13.82 12.46
C LEU A 22 5.03 -13.61 11.48
N GLU A 23 4.28 -12.53 11.71
CA GLU A 23 3.26 -12.05 10.80
C GLU A 23 3.84 -11.01 9.84
N PHE A 24 3.60 -11.23 8.55
CA PHE A 24 4.01 -10.33 7.48
C PHE A 24 2.78 -9.62 6.91
N ARG A 25 2.75 -8.30 6.99
CA ARG A 25 1.69 -7.48 6.39
C ARG A 25 2.28 -6.51 5.39
N HIS A 26 1.97 -6.71 4.12
CA HIS A 26 2.44 -5.88 3.01
C HIS A 26 1.41 -4.81 2.69
N TYR A 27 1.85 -3.55 2.61
CA TYR A 27 0.99 -2.41 2.31
C TYR A 27 1.50 -1.65 1.08
N SER A 28 0.55 -1.23 0.25
CA SER A 28 0.80 -0.22 -0.77
C SER A 28 0.84 1.16 -0.13
N VAL A 29 1.83 1.97 -0.46
CA VAL A 29 1.98 3.36 -0.01
C VAL A 29 1.49 4.26 -1.14
N GLN A 30 0.40 4.97 -0.89
CA GLN A 30 -0.16 5.93 -1.84
C GLN A 30 0.03 7.35 -1.35
N VAL A 31 0.60 8.19 -2.21
CA VAL A 31 0.69 9.63 -1.94
C VAL A 31 -0.68 10.25 -2.18
N VAL A 32 -1.30 10.75 -1.13
CA VAL A 32 -2.56 11.49 -1.22
C VAL A 32 -2.26 12.99 -1.12
N PRO A 33 -2.37 13.76 -2.20
CA PRO A 33 -2.13 15.20 -2.15
C PRO A 33 -3.17 15.90 -1.27
N VAL A 34 -2.70 16.83 -0.45
CA VAL A 34 -3.54 17.68 0.42
C VAL A 34 -3.66 19.09 -0.17
N GLY A 35 -4.74 19.81 0.16
CA GLY A 35 -4.96 21.19 -0.32
C GLY A 35 -5.60 21.32 -1.71
N LEU A 36 -6.00 20.22 -2.35
CA LEU A 36 -6.69 20.23 -3.65
C LEU A 36 -8.22 20.34 -3.50
N SER A 37 -8.87 20.90 -4.52
CA SER A 37 -10.33 20.89 -4.61
C SER A 37 -10.88 19.47 -4.78
N ARG A 38 -12.11 19.23 -4.30
CA ARG A 38 -12.74 17.89 -4.34
C ARG A 38 -12.82 17.29 -5.75
N GLY A 39 -13.09 18.11 -6.77
CA GLY A 39 -13.18 17.68 -8.16
C GLY A 39 -11.84 17.17 -8.70
N ILE A 40 -10.76 17.91 -8.45
CA ILE A 40 -9.41 17.52 -8.89
C ILE A 40 -8.94 16.26 -8.16
N ARG A 41 -9.19 16.16 -6.85
CA ARG A 41 -8.85 14.98 -6.06
C ARG A 41 -9.50 13.69 -6.58
N LYS A 42 -10.74 13.79 -7.10
CA LYS A 42 -11.48 12.64 -7.64
C LYS A 42 -10.91 12.14 -8.99
N ILE A 43 -10.32 13.02 -9.78
CA ILE A 43 -9.66 12.67 -11.05
C ILE A 43 -8.29 12.03 -10.80
N LEU A 44 -7.56 12.51 -9.81
CA LEU A 44 -6.21 12.05 -9.49
C LEU A 44 -6.17 10.76 -8.65
N GLN A 45 -7.28 10.34 -8.05
CA GLN A 45 -7.32 9.10 -7.28
C GLN A 45 -7.19 7.88 -8.19
N GLU A 46 -6.03 7.22 -8.15
CA GLU A 46 -5.87 5.91 -8.76
C GLU A 46 -6.80 4.89 -8.07
N LYS A 47 -7.63 4.22 -8.87
CA LYS A 47 -8.47 3.13 -8.37
C LYS A 47 -7.65 1.85 -8.32
N PHE A 48 -7.09 1.54 -7.15
CA PHE A 48 -6.57 0.20 -6.90
C PHE A 48 -7.72 -0.74 -6.54
N PRO A 49 -7.74 -1.97 -7.08
CA PRO A 49 -8.72 -2.97 -6.68
C PRO A 49 -8.51 -3.37 -5.22
N ASN A 50 -9.56 -3.90 -4.60
CA ASN A 50 -9.41 -4.53 -3.28
C ASN A 50 -8.55 -5.79 -3.43
N LEU A 51 -7.30 -5.72 -2.97
CA LEU A 51 -6.31 -6.78 -3.08
C LEU A 51 -6.66 -8.01 -2.22
N SER A 52 -7.58 -7.89 -1.25
CA SER A 52 -8.07 -9.06 -0.50
C SER A 52 -8.86 -10.05 -1.38
N ARG A 53 -9.18 -9.66 -2.62
CA ARG A 53 -9.89 -10.48 -3.61
C ARG A 53 -8.95 -11.09 -4.66
N LEU A 54 -7.66 -10.77 -4.60
CA LEU A 54 -6.65 -11.32 -5.51
C LEU A 54 -5.89 -12.40 -4.75
N GLU A 55 -5.63 -13.53 -5.40
CA GLU A 55 -4.85 -14.62 -4.81
C GLU A 55 -3.34 -14.35 -4.97
N ASP A 56 -2.95 -13.64 -6.04
CA ASP A 56 -1.56 -13.28 -6.32
C ASP A 56 -1.37 -11.82 -6.79
N VAL A 57 -0.19 -11.25 -6.47
CA VAL A 57 0.17 -9.86 -6.88
C VAL A 57 0.35 -9.72 -8.38
N SER A 58 0.72 -10.78 -9.10
CA SER A 58 0.83 -10.78 -10.56
C SER A 58 -0.53 -10.55 -11.24
N GLU A 59 -1.65 -10.82 -10.58
CA GLU A 59 -3.00 -10.50 -11.10
C GLU A 59 -3.27 -8.99 -11.24
N LEU A 60 -2.38 -8.15 -10.69
CA LEU A 60 -2.44 -6.70 -10.76
C LEU A 60 -1.61 -6.10 -11.90
N LEU A 61 -0.78 -6.89 -12.59
CA LEU A 61 0.25 -6.43 -13.55
C LEU A 61 -0.01 -6.87 -14.99
#